data_AF-A0A1Q5TCQ0-F1
#
_entry.id   AF-A0A1Q5TCQ0-F1
#
_cell.length_a   1.000
_cell.length_b   1.000
_cell.length_c   1.000
_cell.angle_alpha   90.00
_cell.angle_beta   90.00
_cell.angle_gamma   90.00
#
_symmetry.space_group_name_H-M   'P 1'
#
loop_
_entity.id
_entity.type
_entity.pdbx_description
1 polymer ?
#
loop_
_entity_poly.entity_id
_entity_poly.type
_entity_poly.pdbx_seq_one_letter_code
_entity_poly.pdbx_strand_id
1 'polypeptide(L)'
;MAIQYCGTTSNYPVGVAISTADDLPAVQGLVKTWSLSGCITGFYSSEKISSSLEFFIHTDGSAFLDRRSLRRRSDCTTVQVVSGDTCTTLVSECGITATEFYDYNTASDLCSTLAVGQYVCCSAGNLPDYSPQPYSNGTCYTYLVQSGDSCSALAAAYSITIDEIDSFNNHT
;
A
#
# COMPACT_ATOMS: atom_id res chain seq x y z
N MET A 1 17.96 12.77 13.57
CA MET A 1 18.66 11.61 12.99
C MET A 1 17.62 10.58 12.60
N ALA A 2 17.82 9.86 11.50
CA ALA A 2 16.95 8.73 11.16
C ALA A 2 17.76 7.58 10.59
N ILE A 3 17.36 6.36 10.92
CA ILE A 3 17.81 5.12 10.28
C ILE A 3 16.56 4.55 9.61
N GLN A 4 16.69 4.11 8.37
CA GLN A 4 15.58 3.48 7.66
C GLN A 4 16.05 2.33 6.79
N TYR A 5 15.19 1.32 6.68
CA TYR A 5 15.21 0.27 5.68
C TYR A 5 14.04 0.51 4.73
N CYS A 6 14.32 0.49 3.44
CA CYS A 6 13.39 0.92 2.40
C CYS A 6 13.11 -0.14 1.34
N GLY A 7 13.65 -1.37 1.50
CA GLY A 7 13.52 -2.43 0.51
C GLY A 7 13.94 -2.01 -0.90
N THR A 8 13.47 -2.77 -1.90
CA THR A 8 13.47 -2.39 -3.33
C THR A 8 12.26 -1.54 -3.69
N THR A 9 11.15 -1.74 -2.97
CA THR A 9 9.94 -0.91 -2.98
C THR A 9 9.71 -0.40 -1.57
N SER A 10 9.28 0.85 -1.44
CA SER A 10 9.06 1.49 -0.14
C SER A 10 7.78 1.02 0.55
N ASN A 11 7.26 -0.16 0.20
CA ASN A 11 5.98 -0.71 0.65
C ASN A 11 6.01 -1.16 2.11
N TYR A 12 7.20 -1.48 2.61
CA TYR A 12 7.42 -1.88 4.01
C TYR A 12 8.60 -1.11 4.59
N PRO A 13 8.54 0.23 4.61
CA PRO A 13 9.63 1.01 5.12
C PRO A 13 9.63 0.87 6.64
N VAL A 14 10.80 0.59 7.19
CA VAL A 14 11.01 0.45 8.62
C VAL A 14 12.03 1.48 9.02
N GLY A 15 11.75 2.30 10.03
CA GLY A 15 12.73 3.28 10.46
C GLY A 15 12.61 3.70 11.91
N VAL A 16 13.69 4.31 12.38
CA VAL A 16 13.83 4.88 13.72
C VAL A 16 14.25 6.34 13.53
N ALA A 17 13.49 7.26 14.12
CA ALA A 17 13.78 8.69 14.10
C ALA A 17 14.03 9.20 15.52
N ILE A 18 15.11 9.96 15.70
CA ILE A 18 15.52 10.53 16.98
C ILE A 18 15.80 12.02 16.77
N SER A 19 15.19 12.89 17.57
CA SER A 19 15.52 14.31 17.61
C SER A 19 16.25 14.63 18.92
N THR A 20 17.42 15.24 18.82
CA THR A 20 18.20 15.74 19.96
C THR A 20 18.02 17.25 20.18
N ALA A 21 17.17 17.88 19.38
CA ALA A 21 16.90 19.33 19.38
C ALA A 21 15.44 19.64 19.75
N ASP A 22 14.76 18.70 20.41
CA ASP A 22 13.33 18.77 20.77
C ASP A 22 12.37 19.06 19.59
N ASP A 23 12.80 18.75 18.36
CA ASP A 23 12.00 18.92 17.15
C ASP A 23 11.08 17.70 16.91
N LEU A 24 9.98 17.65 17.66
CA LEU A 24 8.94 16.64 17.50
C LEU A 24 8.26 16.69 16.11
N PRO A 25 7.93 17.87 15.53
CA PRO A 25 7.37 17.94 14.18
C PRO A 25 8.23 17.26 13.12
N ALA A 26 9.56 17.41 13.19
CA ALA A 26 10.45 16.69 12.29
C ALA A 26 10.33 15.17 12.45
N VAL A 27 10.31 14.65 13.69
CA VAL A 27 10.13 13.21 13.94
C VAL A 27 8.78 12.72 13.39
N GLN A 28 7.70 13.46 13.62
CA GLN A 28 6.37 13.12 13.12
C GLN A 28 6.33 13.11 11.58
N GLY A 29 7.02 14.04 10.92
CA GLY A 29 7.14 14.06 9.46
C GLY A 29 7.80 12.79 8.90
N LEU A 30 8.90 12.34 9.53
CA LEU A 30 9.61 11.12 9.14
C LEU A 30 8.73 9.88 9.32
N VAL A 31 8.06 9.76 10.46
CA VAL A 31 7.12 8.65 10.75
C VAL A 31 5.95 8.66 9.78
N LYS A 32 5.41 9.84 9.43
CA LYS A 32 4.35 9.98 8.42
C LYS A 32 4.82 9.53 7.03
N THR A 33 6.05 9.85 6.65
CA THR A 33 6.62 9.36 5.38
C THR A 33 6.63 7.85 5.34
N TRP A 34 7.11 7.18 6.39
CA TRP A 34 7.10 5.72 6.46
C TRP A 34 5.69 5.13 6.50
N SER A 35 4.75 5.74 7.24
CA SER A 35 3.36 5.25 7.30
C SER A 35 2.63 5.34 5.97
N LEU A 36 3.08 6.21 5.07
CA LEU A 36 2.58 6.37 3.70
C LEU A 36 3.42 5.59 2.67
N SER A 37 4.16 4.57 3.12
CA SER A 37 5.02 3.75 2.27
C SER A 37 6.05 4.56 1.47
N GLY A 38 6.55 5.63 2.08
CA GLY A 38 7.56 6.52 1.53
C GLY A 38 8.92 6.31 2.18
N CYS A 39 9.97 6.66 1.45
CA CYS A 39 11.34 6.68 1.96
C CYS A 39 11.88 8.09 2.03
N ILE A 40 12.50 8.41 3.16
CA ILE A 40 12.99 9.76 3.41
C ILE A 40 14.24 9.98 2.55
N THR A 41 14.27 11.11 1.86
CA THR A 41 15.42 11.56 1.06
C THR A 41 15.91 12.91 1.57
N GLY A 42 17.08 13.38 1.11
CA GLY A 42 17.56 14.73 1.43
C GLY A 42 18.21 14.89 2.82
N PHE A 43 18.71 13.80 3.43
CA PHE A 43 19.55 13.92 4.63
C PHE A 43 20.83 14.70 4.31
N TYR A 44 21.26 15.58 5.23
CA TYR A 44 22.53 16.31 5.14
C TYR A 44 23.75 15.39 4.93
N SER A 45 23.68 14.19 5.51
CA SER A 45 24.64 13.11 5.36
C SER A 45 23.86 11.80 5.40
N SER A 46 24.23 10.86 4.53
CA SER A 46 23.74 9.49 4.60
C SER A 46 24.88 8.50 4.39
N GLU A 47 24.89 7.44 5.17
CA GLU A 47 25.81 6.30 5.03
C GLU A 47 25.00 5.01 4.89
N LYS A 48 25.39 4.16 3.95
CA LYS A 48 24.79 2.83 3.80
C LYS A 48 25.50 1.87 4.74
N ILE A 49 24.77 1.33 5.70
CA ILE A 49 25.29 0.33 6.64
C ILE A 49 24.72 -1.02 6.21
N SER A 50 25.59 -1.99 5.94
CA SER A 50 25.18 -3.38 5.73
C SER A 50 25.23 -4.08 7.08
N SER A 51 24.09 -4.17 7.76
CA SER A 51 23.95 -4.89 9.02
C SER A 51 22.71 -5.77 8.95
N SER A 52 22.79 -6.97 9.53
CA SER A 52 21.62 -7.82 9.74
C SER A 52 20.72 -7.16 10.78
N LEU A 53 19.51 -6.76 10.38
CA LEU A 53 18.47 -6.32 11.32
C LEU A 53 17.64 -7.55 11.69
N GLU A 54 17.78 -8.02 12.92
CA GLU A 54 16.95 -9.09 13.45
C GLU A 54 15.65 -8.48 14.02
N PHE A 55 14.52 -8.78 13.36
CA PHE A 55 13.20 -8.45 13.87
C PHE A 55 12.64 -9.63 14.67
N PHE A 56 12.49 -9.44 15.97
CA PHE A 56 11.80 -10.42 16.83
C PHE A 56 10.31 -10.12 16.84
N ILE A 57 9.56 -10.77 15.96
CA ILE A 57 8.10 -10.73 16.00
C ILE A 57 7.63 -11.63 17.15
N HIS A 58 7.11 -11.04 18.22
CA HIS A 58 6.35 -11.78 19.22
C HIS A 58 4.94 -11.99 18.67
N THR A 59 4.69 -13.17 18.11
CA THR A 59 3.32 -13.61 17.82
C THR A 59 2.74 -14.23 19.09
N ASP A 60 1.85 -13.51 19.78
CA ASP A 60 0.93 -14.18 20.69
C ASP A 60 0.07 -15.11 19.83
N GLY A 61 0.34 -16.41 19.96
CA GLY A 61 -0.22 -17.47 19.14
C GLY A 61 -1.72 -17.64 19.37
N SER A 62 -2.52 -16.73 18.84
CA SER A 62 -3.89 -17.02 18.46
C SER A 62 -3.82 -17.58 17.05
N ALA A 63 -3.89 -18.90 16.94
CA ALA A 63 -4.08 -19.59 15.68
C ALA A 63 -5.34 -19.03 15.01
N PHE A 64 -5.16 -18.10 14.08
CA PHE A 64 -6.17 -17.75 13.12
C PHE A 64 -6.42 -19.01 12.31
N LEU A 65 -7.48 -19.73 12.68
CA LEU A 65 -8.08 -20.71 11.80
C LEU A 65 -8.43 -19.95 10.54
N ASP A 66 -7.59 -20.16 9.52
CA ASP A 66 -7.82 -19.81 8.13
C ASP A 66 -9.21 -20.36 7.77
N ARG A 67 -10.23 -19.52 7.97
CA ARG A 67 -11.53 -19.71 7.35
C ARG A 67 -11.25 -19.54 5.87
N ARG A 68 -10.93 -20.65 5.24
CA ARG A 68 -11.06 -20.85 3.79
C ARG A 68 -12.54 -20.67 3.46
N SER A 69 -12.98 -19.42 3.45
CA SER A 69 -13.99 -18.97 2.53
C SER A 69 -13.49 -19.46 1.18
N LEU A 70 -14.28 -20.33 0.55
CA LEU A 70 -13.96 -20.84 -0.78
C LEU A 70 -13.91 -19.62 -1.69
N ARG A 71 -12.70 -19.05 -1.87
CA ARG A 71 -12.46 -17.90 -2.74
C ARG A 71 -13.11 -18.23 -4.08
N ARG A 72 -13.96 -17.31 -4.54
CA ARG A 72 -14.52 -17.33 -5.88
C ARG A 72 -13.37 -17.59 -6.84
N ARG A 73 -13.55 -18.47 -7.86
CA ARG A 73 -12.47 -18.99 -8.71
C ARG A 73 -11.36 -17.95 -8.95
N SER A 74 -10.29 -18.18 -8.20
CA SER A 74 -8.99 -17.50 -8.14
C SER A 74 -9.02 -15.98 -8.21
N ASP A 75 -9.29 -15.32 -7.08
CA ASP A 75 -8.72 -13.98 -6.90
C ASP A 75 -7.19 -14.09 -6.90
N CYS A 76 -6.51 -13.16 -7.57
CA CYS A 76 -5.06 -13.12 -7.59
C CYS A 76 -4.50 -12.74 -6.21
N THR A 77 -3.23 -13.06 -5.96
CA THR A 77 -2.46 -12.33 -4.95
C THR A 77 -2.15 -10.94 -5.49
N THR A 78 -2.06 -9.94 -4.61
CA THR A 78 -1.92 -8.54 -5.02
C THR A 78 -0.82 -7.83 -4.26
N VAL A 79 -0.31 -6.77 -4.87
CA VAL A 79 0.46 -5.69 -4.22
C VAL A 79 -0.25 -4.37 -4.49
N GLN A 80 -0.03 -3.39 -3.61
CA GLN A 80 -0.60 -2.06 -3.74
C GLN A 80 0.47 -1.08 -4.21
N VAL A 81 0.14 -0.29 -5.22
CA VAL A 81 1.01 0.75 -5.78
C VAL A 81 1.22 1.84 -4.75
N VAL A 82 2.47 2.19 -4.49
CA VAL A 82 2.84 3.32 -3.64
C VAL A 82 3.55 4.42 -4.45
N SER A 83 3.79 5.55 -3.79
CA SER A 83 4.47 6.68 -4.43
C SER A 83 5.87 6.30 -4.91
N GLY A 84 6.09 6.40 -6.22
CA GLY A 84 7.39 6.13 -6.87
C GLY A 84 7.49 4.75 -7.52
N ASP A 85 6.45 3.92 -7.43
CA ASP A 85 6.44 2.63 -8.11
C ASP A 85 6.45 2.75 -9.63
N THR A 86 7.08 1.75 -10.24
CA THR A 86 7.06 1.49 -11.68
C THR A 86 6.67 0.03 -11.89
N CYS A 87 6.24 -0.35 -13.08
CA CYS A 87 6.00 -1.78 -13.35
C CYS A 87 7.23 -2.66 -13.07
N THR A 88 8.45 -2.15 -13.25
CA THR A 88 9.67 -2.90 -12.92
C THR A 88 9.81 -3.17 -11.41
N THR A 89 9.46 -2.19 -10.57
CA THR A 89 9.53 -2.36 -9.11
C THR A 89 8.43 -3.29 -8.61
N LEU A 90 7.21 -3.16 -9.17
CA LEU A 90 6.08 -4.04 -8.87
C LEU A 90 6.33 -5.49 -9.29
N VAL A 91 6.90 -5.72 -10.48
CA VAL A 91 7.31 -7.06 -10.94
C VAL A 91 8.29 -7.71 -9.95
N SER A 92 9.28 -6.92 -9.52
CA SER A 92 10.30 -7.39 -8.58
C SER A 92 9.69 -7.73 -7.21
N GLU A 93 8.73 -6.93 -6.75
CA GLU A 93 8.01 -7.17 -5.49
C GLU A 93 7.09 -8.39 -5.56
N CYS A 94 6.37 -8.57 -6.66
CA CYS A 94 5.59 -9.77 -6.90
C CYS A 94 6.45 -11.04 -6.97
N GLY A 95 7.75 -10.91 -7.25
CA GLY A 95 8.66 -12.06 -7.41
C GLY A 95 8.38 -12.88 -8.68
N ILE A 96 7.85 -12.25 -9.72
CA ILE A 96 7.47 -12.88 -11.00
C ILE A 96 8.23 -12.26 -12.18
N THR A 97 8.07 -12.83 -13.38
CA THR A 97 8.62 -12.24 -14.61
C THR A 97 7.75 -11.08 -15.13
N ALA A 98 8.35 -10.19 -15.92
CA ALA A 98 7.59 -9.12 -16.59
C ALA A 98 6.46 -9.68 -17.47
N THR A 99 6.71 -10.78 -18.17
CA THR A 99 5.69 -11.45 -19.00
C THR A 99 4.50 -11.91 -18.17
N GLU A 100 4.74 -12.62 -17.05
CA GLU A 100 3.67 -13.05 -16.15
C GLU A 100 2.89 -11.86 -15.57
N PHE A 101 3.58 -10.79 -15.19
CA PHE A 101 2.94 -9.58 -14.68
C PHE A 101 1.98 -8.95 -15.70
N TYR A 102 2.39 -8.86 -16.97
CA TYR A 102 1.53 -8.35 -18.04
C TYR A 102 0.41 -9.33 -18.43
N ASP A 103 0.63 -10.63 -18.28
CA ASP A 103 -0.42 -11.64 -18.48
C ASP A 103 -1.51 -11.54 -17.40
N TYR A 104 -1.13 -11.22 -16.16
CA TYR A 104 -2.08 -11.07 -15.04
C TYR A 104 -2.77 -9.71 -15.03
N ASN A 105 -2.14 -8.68 -15.61
CA ASN A 105 -2.66 -7.31 -15.63
C ASN A 105 -2.77 -6.80 -17.06
N THR A 106 -3.88 -7.16 -17.73
CA THR A 106 -4.04 -7.02 -19.18
C THR A 106 -4.36 -5.62 -19.68
N ALA A 107 -4.51 -4.63 -18.79
CA ALA A 107 -4.69 -3.24 -19.17
C ALA A 107 -3.41 -2.72 -19.86
N SER A 108 -3.53 -2.34 -21.13
CA SER A 108 -2.38 -1.98 -21.98
C SER A 108 -1.70 -0.69 -21.56
N ASP A 109 -2.39 0.17 -20.83
CA ASP A 109 -1.92 1.47 -20.35
C ASP A 109 -1.46 1.43 -18.87
N LEU A 110 -1.58 0.29 -18.18
CA LEU A 110 -1.34 0.13 -16.74
C LEU A 110 -0.08 0.86 -16.26
N CYS A 111 1.06 0.63 -16.91
CA CYS A 111 2.34 1.18 -16.46
C CYS A 111 2.48 2.70 -16.66
N SER A 112 1.63 3.30 -17.50
CA SER A 112 1.57 4.74 -17.71
C SER A 112 0.51 5.43 -16.84
N THR A 113 -0.38 4.66 -16.23
CA THR A 113 -1.53 5.16 -15.46
C THR A 113 -1.58 4.67 -14.02
N LEU A 114 -0.48 4.08 -13.51
CA LEU A 114 -0.37 3.63 -12.12
C LEU A 114 -0.78 4.74 -11.14
N ALA A 115 -1.80 4.46 -10.34
CA ALA A 115 -2.28 5.36 -9.29
C ALA A 115 -1.86 4.85 -7.91
N VAL A 116 -1.37 5.74 -7.05
CA VAL A 116 -1.09 5.41 -5.64
C VAL A 116 -2.37 4.87 -4.99
N GLY A 117 -2.28 3.71 -4.33
CA GLY A 117 -3.40 3.00 -3.73
C GLY A 117 -4.01 1.92 -4.63
N GLN A 118 -3.74 1.93 -5.94
CA GLN A 118 -4.24 0.90 -6.86
C GLN A 118 -3.65 -0.47 -6.54
N TYR A 119 -4.44 -1.53 -6.65
CA TYR A 119 -3.93 -2.90 -6.58
C TYR A 119 -3.59 -3.46 -7.97
N VAL A 120 -2.53 -4.26 -8.04
CA VAL A 120 -2.15 -5.05 -9.22
C VAL A 120 -1.98 -6.52 -8.83
N CYS A 121 -2.24 -7.42 -9.77
CA CYS A 121 -2.14 -8.86 -9.58
C CYS A 121 -0.69 -9.37 -9.71
N CYS A 122 -0.28 -10.23 -8.77
CA CYS A 122 0.98 -10.97 -8.77
C CYS A 122 0.80 -12.46 -9.12
N SER A 123 -0.43 -12.92 -9.33
CA SER A 123 -0.73 -14.28 -9.76
C SER A 123 -1.88 -14.30 -10.75
N ALA A 124 -2.07 -15.42 -11.46
CA ALA A 124 -3.26 -15.62 -12.26
C ALA A 124 -4.53 -15.49 -11.40
N GLY A 125 -5.55 -14.84 -11.93
CA GLY A 125 -6.81 -14.61 -11.24
C GLY A 125 -7.45 -13.26 -11.57
N ASN A 126 -8.56 -12.97 -10.92
CA ASN A 126 -9.17 -11.64 -10.96
C ASN A 126 -8.64 -10.79 -9.81
N LEU A 127 -8.63 -9.47 -9.99
CA LEU A 127 -8.38 -8.56 -8.87
C LEU A 127 -9.48 -8.79 -7.81
N PRO A 128 -9.12 -8.96 -6.52
CA PRO A 128 -10.12 -9.00 -5.45
C PRO A 128 -11.00 -7.75 -5.45
N ASP A 129 -12.24 -7.91 -5.02
CA ASP A 129 -13.14 -6.80 -4.79
C ASP A 129 -12.76 -6.09 -3.48
N TYR A 130 -12.23 -4.87 -3.61
CA TYR A 130 -11.87 -3.99 -2.48
C TYR A 130 -12.92 -2.91 -2.22
N SER A 131 -14.07 -2.97 -2.90
CA SER A 131 -15.13 -1.97 -2.73
C SER A 131 -15.69 -2.02 -1.30
N PRO A 132 -16.02 -0.85 -0.70
CA PRO A 132 -16.52 -0.82 0.66
C PRO A 132 -17.92 -1.43 0.71
N GLN A 133 -18.09 -2.42 1.58
CA GLN A 133 -19.38 -3.06 1.80
C GLN A 133 -20.15 -2.35 2.90
N PRO A 134 -21.49 -2.19 2.76
CA PRO A 134 -22.31 -1.62 3.82
C PRO A 134 -22.19 -2.44 5.11
N TYR A 135 -22.38 -1.77 6.25
CA TYR A 135 -22.38 -2.42 7.54
C TYR A 135 -23.55 -3.42 7.66
N SER A 136 -23.42 -4.41 8.54
CA SER A 136 -24.44 -5.46 8.73
C SER A 136 -25.81 -4.93 9.19
N ASN A 137 -25.85 -3.72 9.75
CA ASN A 137 -27.08 -3.02 10.14
C ASN A 137 -27.78 -2.32 8.96
N GLY A 138 -27.25 -2.45 7.73
CA GLY A 138 -27.79 -1.84 6.53
C GLY A 138 -27.38 -0.38 6.31
N THR A 139 -26.54 0.20 7.18
CA THR A 139 -26.00 1.55 6.97
C THR A 139 -24.80 1.52 6.02
N CYS A 140 -24.64 2.57 5.22
CA CYS A 140 -23.51 2.70 4.30
C CYS A 140 -22.19 2.64 5.05
N TYR A 141 -21.17 2.08 4.41
CA TYR A 141 -19.80 2.24 4.89
C TYR A 141 -19.45 3.72 4.95
N THR A 142 -18.80 4.16 6.03
CA THR A 142 -18.35 5.54 6.19
C THR A 142 -16.84 5.60 6.32
N TYR A 143 -16.22 6.52 5.60
CA TYR A 143 -14.79 6.81 5.69
C TYR A 143 -14.59 8.27 6.13
N LEU A 144 -13.80 8.47 7.20
CA LEU A 144 -13.42 9.80 7.63
C LEU A 144 -12.14 10.23 6.91
N VAL A 145 -12.29 11.20 6.00
CA VAL A 145 -11.17 11.77 5.23
C VAL A 145 -10.06 12.28 6.14
N GLN A 146 -8.85 11.84 5.87
CA GLN A 146 -7.63 12.22 6.56
C GLN A 146 -6.84 13.27 5.78
N SER A 147 -5.90 13.93 6.47
CA SER A 147 -5.03 14.93 5.85
C SER A 147 -4.07 14.28 4.84
N GLY A 148 -4.29 14.56 3.56
CA GLY A 148 -3.51 14.03 2.44
C GLY A 148 -4.32 13.14 1.51
N ASP A 149 -5.56 12.80 1.88
CA ASP A 149 -6.44 12.04 1.00
C ASP A 149 -6.88 12.87 -0.21
N SER A 150 -7.09 12.17 -1.32
CA SER A 150 -7.78 12.68 -2.49
C SER A 150 -8.82 11.66 -2.94
N CYS A 151 -9.88 12.11 -3.63
CA CYS A 151 -10.85 11.19 -4.22
C CYS A 151 -10.17 10.18 -5.15
N SER A 152 -9.12 10.59 -5.87
CA SER A 152 -8.34 9.68 -6.72
C SER A 152 -7.61 8.58 -5.95
N ALA A 153 -6.98 8.90 -4.82
CA ALA A 153 -6.28 7.90 -4.00
C ALA A 153 -7.26 6.95 -3.31
N LEU A 154 -8.39 7.48 -2.84
CA LEU A 154 -9.45 6.66 -2.23
C LEU A 154 -10.13 5.76 -3.27
N ALA A 155 -10.43 6.29 -4.46
CA ALA A 155 -10.97 5.51 -5.58
C ALA A 155 -10.06 4.34 -5.93
N ALA A 156 -8.76 4.60 -6.09
CA ALA A 156 -7.76 3.57 -6.37
C ALA A 156 -7.66 2.53 -5.24
N ALA A 157 -7.64 2.97 -3.97
CA ALA A 157 -7.53 2.10 -2.80
C ALA A 157 -8.76 1.21 -2.57
N TYR A 158 -9.94 1.67 -2.97
CA TYR A 158 -11.18 0.90 -2.85
C TYR A 158 -11.60 0.22 -4.16
N SER A 159 -10.78 0.28 -5.21
CA SER A 159 -11.11 -0.25 -6.53
C SER A 159 -12.46 0.23 -7.07
N ILE A 160 -12.79 1.52 -6.81
CA ILE A 160 -13.98 2.21 -7.32
C ILE A 160 -13.55 3.43 -8.14
N THR A 161 -14.50 4.08 -8.80
CA THR A 161 -14.29 5.31 -9.57
C THR A 161 -14.59 6.56 -8.73
N ILE A 162 -14.06 7.70 -9.17
CA ILE A 162 -14.42 9.00 -8.57
C ILE A 162 -15.91 9.26 -8.76
N ASP A 163 -16.47 8.91 -9.92
CA ASP A 163 -17.91 9.04 -10.19
C ASP A 163 -18.76 8.19 -9.23
N GLU A 164 -18.29 6.99 -8.86
CA GLU A 164 -18.94 6.18 -7.82
C GLU A 164 -18.86 6.82 -6.44
N ILE A 165 -17.70 7.38 -6.06
CA ILE A 165 -17.57 8.15 -4.82
C ILE A 165 -18.59 9.30 -4.82
N ASP A 166 -18.64 10.10 -5.88
CA ASP A 166 -19.56 11.24 -5.97
C ASP A 166 -21.03 10.78 -5.94
N SER A 167 -21.35 9.68 -6.63
CA SER A 167 -22.68 9.08 -6.63
C SER A 167 -23.12 8.58 -5.25
N PHE A 168 -22.21 7.96 -4.48
CA PHE A 168 -22.51 7.48 -3.13
C PHE A 168 -22.67 8.62 -2.11
N ASN A 169 -22.20 9.82 -2.43
CA ASN A 169 -22.26 11.01 -1.57
C ASN A 169 -23.21 12.09 -2.12
N ASN A 170 -24.16 11.73 -3.00
CA ASN A 170 -25.06 12.69 -3.66
C ASN A 170 -26.22 13.23 -2.77
N HIS A 171 -26.38 12.70 -1.56
CA HIS A 171 -27.48 13.04 -0.64
C HIS A 171 -27.00 13.40 0.77
N THR A 172 -25.73 13.79 0.91
CA THR A 172 -25.10 14.21 2.17
C THR A 172 -25.01 15.72 2.29
#